data_AF-A0A958C2A6-F1
#
_entry.id   AF-A0A958C2A6-F1
#
_cell.length_a   1.000
_cell.length_b   1.000
_cell.length_c   1.000
_cell.angle_alpha   90.00
_cell.angle_beta   90.00
_cell.angle_gamma   90.00
#
_symmetry.space_group_name_H-M   'P 1'
#
loop_
_entity.id
_entity.type
_entity.pdbx_description
1 polymer ?
#
loop_
_entity_poly.entity_id
_entity_poly.type
_entity_poly.pdbx_seq_one_letter_code
_entity_poly.pdbx_strand_id
1 'polypeptide(L)'
;WLHDLRADQLPDGNVTFVTPDVLTELNARRPDPLRSAGAAAWGDAAVICPWTVYQCYGDRRLLEEQYESMVGWVEFIRGRSDDDHIWRRDFQFGDWLDFRGTDDRWPTPVTNHELIATAFYAYSTQLLANAADVLGKSGDARHYAELANNIKAAFNSEFVTPAGRVGPNTQTAYVLALQFDLLPEQLRPLAAKRLAEEIRLGDYHVTTGFVGTPYVCHVLSRFGYADVAYRLLTQEGYPSWLYPVKQGATTIWERWDGIKPDGSFRNASMNSFNHYAYGAIGD
;
A
#
# COMPACT_ATOMS: atom_id res chain seq x y z
N TRP A 1 15.00 -10.83 -9.34
CA TRP A 1 13.65 -10.37 -8.94
C TRP A 1 13.08 -9.32 -9.88
N LEU A 2 13.55 -8.06 -9.93
CA LEU A 2 12.94 -7.05 -10.84
C LEU A 2 12.96 -7.44 -12.33
N HIS A 3 14.03 -8.08 -12.81
CA HIS A 3 14.05 -8.65 -14.16
C HIS A 3 13.03 -9.77 -14.36
N ASP A 4 12.79 -10.59 -13.34
CA ASP A 4 11.79 -11.66 -13.38
C ASP A 4 10.38 -11.05 -13.38
N LEU A 5 10.13 -10.03 -12.56
CA LEU A 5 8.86 -9.31 -12.50
C LEU A 5 8.52 -8.72 -13.87
N ARG A 6 9.49 -8.05 -14.50
CA ARG A 6 9.34 -7.51 -15.86
C ARG A 6 9.10 -8.62 -16.88
N ALA A 7 9.72 -9.78 -16.73
CA ALA A 7 9.52 -10.92 -17.63
C ALA A 7 8.14 -11.58 -17.47
N ASP A 8 7.62 -11.62 -16.23
CA ASP A 8 6.31 -12.18 -15.89
C ASP A 8 5.15 -11.22 -16.14
N GLN A 9 5.43 -9.91 -16.25
CA GLN A 9 4.41 -8.89 -16.55
C GLN A 9 3.70 -9.23 -17.87
N LEU A 10 2.37 -9.18 -17.83
CA LEU A 10 1.53 -9.61 -18.94
C LEU A 10 1.58 -8.60 -20.11
N PRO A 11 1.23 -9.01 -21.35
CA PRO A 11 1.34 -8.13 -22.53
C PRO A 11 0.51 -6.84 -22.47
N ASP A 12 -0.53 -6.78 -21.65
CA ASP A 12 -1.36 -5.60 -21.41
C ASP A 12 -0.80 -4.67 -20.32
N GLY A 13 0.37 -4.99 -19.77
CA GLY A 13 1.03 -4.26 -18.68
C GLY A 13 0.61 -4.71 -17.28
N ASN A 14 -0.29 -5.68 -17.16
CA ASN A 14 -0.75 -6.17 -15.87
C ASN A 14 0.35 -6.96 -15.13
N VAL A 15 0.54 -6.68 -13.85
CA VAL A 15 1.58 -7.30 -13.01
C VAL A 15 0.99 -8.45 -12.20
N THR A 16 1.68 -9.58 -12.21
CA THR A 16 1.29 -10.82 -11.53
C THR A 16 1.38 -10.68 -10.01
N PHE A 17 0.58 -11.45 -9.27
CA PHE A 17 0.55 -11.37 -7.80
C PHE A 17 1.82 -11.92 -7.14
N VAL A 18 2.55 -12.80 -7.84
CA VAL A 18 3.81 -13.39 -7.38
C VAL A 18 4.81 -13.44 -8.54
N THR A 19 6.08 -13.32 -8.18
CA THR A 19 7.22 -13.40 -9.11
C THR A 19 8.28 -14.33 -8.49
N PRO A 20 8.65 -15.46 -9.13
CA PRO A 20 8.19 -15.93 -10.44
C PRO A 20 6.70 -16.29 -10.50
N ASP A 21 6.05 -16.03 -11.64
CA ASP A 21 4.62 -16.30 -11.84
C ASP A 21 4.35 -17.79 -12.02
N VAL A 22 3.76 -18.39 -10.99
CA VAL A 22 3.24 -19.75 -11.00
C VAL A 22 1.72 -19.80 -11.00
N LEU A 23 1.06 -18.65 -10.80
CA LEU A 23 -0.39 -18.59 -10.57
C LEU A 23 -1.17 -18.49 -11.87
N THR A 24 -0.64 -17.82 -12.90
CA THR A 24 -1.36 -17.72 -14.18
C THR A 24 -1.58 -19.08 -14.82
N GLU A 25 -0.55 -19.95 -14.85
CA GLU A 25 -0.70 -21.31 -15.37
C GLU A 25 -1.62 -22.17 -14.48
N LEU A 26 -1.50 -22.06 -13.16
CA LEU A 26 -2.37 -22.78 -12.23
C LEU A 26 -3.84 -22.38 -12.43
N ASN A 27 -4.11 -21.08 -12.57
CA ASN A 27 -5.46 -20.56 -12.78
C ASN A 27 -6.02 -20.99 -14.15
N ALA A 28 -5.20 -21.04 -15.20
CA ALA A 28 -5.60 -21.57 -16.50
C ALA A 28 -6.01 -23.05 -16.44
N ARG A 29 -5.35 -23.84 -15.58
CA ARG A 29 -5.63 -25.29 -15.41
C ARG A 29 -6.79 -25.55 -14.45
N ARG A 30 -6.96 -24.71 -13.43
CA ARG A 30 -8.01 -24.78 -12.43
C ARG A 30 -8.48 -23.36 -12.13
N PRO A 31 -9.53 -22.89 -12.82
CA PRO A 31 -10.03 -21.54 -12.64
C PRO A 31 -10.37 -21.29 -11.17
N ASP A 32 -9.57 -20.45 -10.52
CA ASP A 32 -9.78 -19.95 -9.18
C ASP A 32 -10.42 -18.55 -9.31
N PRO A 33 -11.46 -18.22 -8.52
CA PRO A 33 -11.97 -16.85 -8.45
C PRO A 33 -10.88 -15.83 -8.07
N LEU A 34 -9.82 -16.25 -7.37
CA LEU A 34 -8.61 -15.47 -7.20
C LEU A 34 -7.89 -15.37 -8.54
N ARG A 35 -7.82 -14.13 -9.05
CA ARG A 35 -7.05 -13.80 -10.26
C ARG A 35 -5.56 -14.10 -10.05
N SER A 36 -4.76 -14.05 -11.11
CA SER A 36 -3.31 -14.23 -11.01
C SER A 36 -2.51 -12.92 -11.08
N ALA A 37 -3.18 -11.79 -11.35
CA ALA A 37 -2.55 -10.50 -11.62
C ALA A 37 -3.50 -9.32 -11.36
N GLY A 38 -2.93 -8.14 -11.15
CA GLY A 38 -3.64 -6.86 -11.17
C GLY A 38 -4.36 -6.51 -9.89
N ALA A 39 -3.59 -6.09 -8.88
CA ALA A 39 -4.09 -5.53 -7.63
C ALA A 39 -3.17 -4.39 -7.18
N ALA A 40 -3.76 -3.32 -6.66
CA ALA A 40 -3.06 -2.19 -6.08
C ALA A 40 -2.21 -2.63 -4.89
N ALA A 41 -1.12 -1.90 -4.63
CA ALA A 41 -0.02 -2.21 -3.73
C ALA A 41 0.84 -3.43 -4.13
N TRP A 42 0.25 -4.48 -4.73
CA TRP A 42 0.99 -5.65 -5.21
C TRP A 42 1.66 -5.39 -6.55
N GLY A 43 0.87 -5.02 -7.57
CA GLY A 43 1.40 -4.72 -8.90
C GLY A 43 2.24 -3.45 -8.95
N ASP A 44 1.97 -2.52 -8.02
CA ASP A 44 2.76 -1.29 -7.85
C ASP A 44 4.22 -1.55 -7.49
N ALA A 45 4.58 -2.77 -7.09
CA ALA A 45 5.97 -3.18 -6.94
C ALA A 45 6.79 -2.99 -8.24
N ALA A 46 6.16 -3.07 -9.41
CA ALA A 46 6.78 -2.76 -10.71
C ALA A 46 7.31 -1.32 -10.80
N VAL A 47 6.74 -0.41 -10.00
CA VAL A 47 7.09 1.02 -9.99
C VAL A 47 7.83 1.41 -8.71
N ILE A 48 7.32 0.98 -7.55
CA ILE A 48 7.85 1.35 -6.24
C ILE A 48 9.22 0.74 -6.00
N CYS A 49 9.42 -0.54 -6.32
CA CYS A 49 10.70 -1.20 -6.08
C CYS A 49 11.87 -0.61 -6.90
N PRO A 50 11.80 -0.43 -8.23
CA PRO A 50 12.90 0.19 -8.97
C PRO A 50 13.15 1.63 -8.52
N TRP A 51 12.09 2.40 -8.22
CA TRP A 51 12.25 3.75 -7.65
C TRP A 51 12.96 3.74 -6.30
N THR A 52 12.58 2.84 -5.40
CA THR A 52 13.21 2.70 -4.07
C THR A 52 14.68 2.31 -4.19
N VAL A 53 15.02 1.37 -5.08
CA VAL A 53 16.43 1.00 -5.34
C VAL A 53 17.22 2.21 -5.86
N TYR A 54 16.64 3.01 -6.76
CA TYR A 54 17.26 4.26 -7.20
C TYR A 54 17.46 5.25 -6.04
N GLN A 55 16.47 5.44 -5.16
CA GLN A 55 16.61 6.35 -4.02
C GLN A 55 17.70 5.90 -3.04
N CYS A 56 17.82 4.59 -2.79
CA CYS A 56 18.81 4.05 -1.85
C CYS A 56 20.24 4.01 -2.41
N TYR A 57 20.39 3.71 -3.70
CA TYR A 57 21.71 3.40 -4.29
C TYR A 57 22.13 4.32 -5.44
N GLY A 58 21.24 5.19 -5.94
CA GLY A 58 21.48 6.04 -7.09
C GLY A 58 21.64 5.28 -8.41
N ASP A 59 21.27 4.01 -8.50
CA ASP A 59 21.45 3.20 -9.72
C ASP A 59 20.42 3.59 -10.79
N ARG A 60 20.81 4.55 -11.62
CA ARG A 60 20.02 4.98 -12.78
C ARG A 60 19.85 3.88 -13.84
N ARG A 61 20.78 2.93 -13.96
CA ARG A 61 20.73 1.89 -15.00
C ARG A 61 19.57 0.94 -14.76
N LEU A 62 19.38 0.52 -13.51
CA LEU A 62 18.25 -0.33 -13.15
C LEU A 62 16.92 0.39 -13.40
N LEU A 63 16.85 1.70 -13.12
CA LEU A 63 15.67 2.51 -13.41
C LEU A 63 15.39 2.57 -14.92
N GLU A 64 16.42 2.72 -15.76
CA GLU A 64 16.30 2.67 -17.22
C GLU A 64 15.84 1.30 -17.72
N GLU A 65 16.40 0.22 -17.17
CA GLU A 65 16.05 -1.17 -17.50
C GLU A 65 14.61 -1.53 -17.10
N GLN A 66 14.06 -0.89 -16.08
CA GLN A 66 12.70 -1.16 -15.58
C GLN A 66 11.65 -0.16 -16.09
N TYR A 67 12.06 0.94 -16.72
CA TYR A 67 11.16 2.02 -17.10
C TYR A 67 9.95 1.57 -17.92
N GLU A 68 10.14 0.71 -18.92
CA GLU A 68 9.02 0.21 -19.74
C GLU A 68 8.05 -0.67 -18.94
N SER A 69 8.54 -1.39 -17.91
CA SER A 69 7.68 -2.16 -16.99
C SER A 69 6.84 -1.24 -16.11
N MET A 70 7.44 -0.14 -15.63
CA MET A 70 6.76 0.91 -14.88
C MET A 70 5.65 1.58 -15.72
N VAL A 71 5.97 1.93 -16.97
CA VAL A 71 4.99 2.47 -17.94
C VAL A 71 3.86 1.48 -18.16
N GLY A 72 4.18 0.21 -18.43
CA GLY A 72 3.19 -0.85 -18.63
C GLY A 72 2.18 -0.96 -17.49
N TRP A 73 2.64 -0.92 -16.23
CA TRP A 73 1.75 -0.97 -15.07
C TRP A 73 0.83 0.25 -14.95
N VAL A 74 1.39 1.46 -15.10
CA VAL A 74 0.59 2.70 -15.03
C VAL A 74 -0.44 2.77 -16.16
N GLU A 75 -0.05 2.39 -17.38
CA GLU A 75 -0.93 2.37 -18.54
C GLU A 75 -2.00 1.28 -18.45
N PHE A 76 -1.68 0.12 -17.86
CA PHE A 76 -2.66 -0.90 -17.51
C PHE A 76 -3.73 -0.31 -16.58
N ILE A 77 -3.33 0.27 -15.44
CA ILE A 77 -4.29 0.88 -14.50
C ILE A 77 -5.11 1.98 -15.18
N ARG A 78 -4.47 2.82 -16.00
CA ARG A 78 -5.16 3.89 -16.75
C ARG A 78 -6.25 3.32 -17.66
N GLY A 79 -5.98 2.20 -18.34
CA GLY A 79 -6.97 1.50 -19.18
C GLY A 79 -8.08 0.77 -18.39
N ARG A 80 -7.87 0.53 -17.09
CA ARG A 80 -8.87 -0.06 -16.18
C ARG A 80 -9.68 0.97 -15.40
N SER A 81 -9.16 2.19 -15.28
CA SER A 81 -9.84 3.31 -14.64
C SER A 81 -10.93 3.86 -15.56
N ASP A 82 -12.03 4.32 -14.98
CA ASP A 82 -13.06 5.01 -15.76
C ASP A 82 -12.55 6.41 -16.20
N ASP A 83 -13.33 7.13 -17.02
CA ASP A 83 -12.97 8.48 -17.48
C ASP A 83 -12.80 9.50 -16.34
N ASP A 84 -13.21 9.15 -15.12
CA ASP A 84 -13.07 9.95 -13.90
C ASP A 84 -11.78 9.68 -13.11
N HIS A 85 -10.87 8.84 -13.63
CA HIS A 85 -9.58 8.50 -13.02
C HIS A 85 -9.66 7.69 -11.70
N ILE A 86 -10.82 7.13 -11.35
CA ILE A 86 -10.95 6.25 -10.20
C ILE A 86 -10.83 4.79 -10.64
N TRP A 87 -9.99 4.01 -9.95
CA TRP A 87 -9.81 2.60 -10.24
C TRP A 87 -10.79 1.75 -9.41
N ARG A 88 -11.99 1.52 -9.97
CA ARG A 88 -13.06 0.71 -9.34
C ARG A 88 -13.08 -0.75 -9.75
N ARG A 89 -12.46 -1.04 -10.90
CA ARG A 89 -12.47 -2.36 -11.51
C ARG A 89 -11.41 -3.24 -10.86
N ASP A 90 -11.54 -4.54 -11.10
CA ASP A 90 -10.58 -5.57 -10.71
C ASP A 90 -10.60 -5.96 -9.24
N PHE A 91 -9.94 -7.08 -8.97
CA PHE A 91 -9.79 -7.60 -7.63
C PHE A 91 -8.76 -6.76 -6.88
N GLN A 92 -9.01 -6.53 -5.58
CA GLN A 92 -8.10 -5.80 -4.71
C GLN A 92 -7.96 -6.58 -3.40
N PHE A 93 -6.72 -6.78 -2.94
CA PHE A 93 -6.46 -7.32 -1.59
C PHE A 93 -6.80 -6.29 -0.50
N GLY A 94 -6.76 -5.00 -0.83
CA GLY A 94 -7.03 -3.90 0.10
C GLY A 94 -5.93 -3.77 1.16
N ASP A 95 -6.30 -3.28 2.34
CA ASP A 95 -5.39 -3.16 3.48
C ASP A 95 -5.24 -4.50 4.20
N TRP A 96 -4.67 -5.47 3.48
CA TRP A 96 -4.61 -6.88 3.86
C TRP A 96 -4.18 -7.08 5.31
N LEU A 97 -4.96 -7.89 6.04
CA LEU A 97 -4.74 -8.19 7.46
C LEU A 97 -4.84 -7.00 8.43
N ASP A 98 -5.61 -5.96 8.06
CA ASP A 98 -6.24 -5.05 9.03
C ASP A 98 -6.92 -5.86 10.15
N PHE A 99 -6.55 -5.59 11.40
CA PHE A 99 -6.99 -6.40 12.54
C PHE A 99 -8.51 -6.38 12.78
N ARG A 100 -9.23 -5.39 12.22
CA ARG A 100 -10.69 -5.27 12.34
C ARG A 100 -11.43 -6.22 11.42
N GLY A 101 -10.73 -6.88 10.48
CA GLY A 101 -11.29 -7.93 9.67
C GLY A 101 -11.87 -9.06 10.54
N THR A 102 -13.11 -9.45 10.27
CA THR A 102 -13.87 -10.38 11.12
C THR A 102 -13.85 -11.81 10.62
N ASP A 103 -13.42 -12.06 9.38
CA ASP A 103 -13.35 -13.40 8.80
C ASP A 103 -11.95 -14.01 9.03
N ASP A 104 -11.93 -15.16 9.68
CA ASP A 104 -10.70 -15.88 10.05
C ASP A 104 -10.07 -16.63 8.86
N ARG A 105 -10.85 -16.95 7.82
CA ARG A 105 -10.39 -17.64 6.61
C ARG A 105 -9.92 -16.67 5.54
N TRP A 106 -10.62 -15.55 5.37
CA TRP A 106 -10.30 -14.56 4.34
C TRP A 106 -10.27 -13.14 4.93
N PRO A 107 -9.20 -12.36 4.75
CA PRO A 107 -9.15 -10.99 5.27
C PRO A 107 -10.26 -10.11 4.68
N THR A 108 -10.89 -9.35 5.56
CA THR A 108 -11.96 -8.38 5.23
C THR A 108 -11.57 -7.00 5.74
N PRO A 109 -10.55 -6.34 5.12
CA PRO A 109 -10.10 -5.04 5.56
C PRO A 109 -11.21 -3.99 5.45
N VAL A 110 -11.25 -3.04 6.39
CA VAL A 110 -12.36 -2.09 6.48
C VAL A 110 -12.12 -0.78 5.71
N THR A 111 -10.89 -0.57 5.22
CA THR A 111 -10.57 0.56 4.35
C THR A 111 -11.04 0.26 2.92
N ASN A 112 -11.80 1.20 2.33
CA ASN A 112 -12.39 1.04 1.00
C ASN A 112 -11.33 0.68 -0.06
N HIS A 113 -11.60 -0.36 -0.87
CA HIS A 113 -10.66 -0.85 -1.88
C HIS A 113 -10.41 0.15 -3.02
N GLU A 114 -11.43 0.89 -3.46
CA GLU A 114 -11.31 1.88 -4.53
C GLU A 114 -10.43 3.06 -4.09
N LEU A 115 -10.53 3.45 -2.82
CA LEU A 115 -9.65 4.45 -2.22
C LEU A 115 -8.19 3.98 -2.29
N ILE A 116 -7.90 2.77 -1.81
CA ILE A 116 -6.53 2.24 -1.80
C ILE A 116 -6.01 2.13 -3.23
N ALA A 117 -6.81 1.56 -4.14
CA ALA A 117 -6.44 1.39 -5.53
C ALA A 117 -6.13 2.72 -6.22
N THR A 118 -6.97 3.73 -6.02
CA THR A 118 -6.76 5.06 -6.59
C THR A 118 -5.58 5.80 -5.94
N ALA A 119 -5.35 5.61 -4.64
CA ALA A 119 -4.20 6.18 -3.94
C ALA A 119 -2.87 5.63 -4.50
N PHE A 120 -2.76 4.31 -4.68
CA PHE A 120 -1.58 3.69 -5.27
C PHE A 120 -1.43 4.03 -6.76
N TYR A 121 -2.52 4.15 -7.51
CA TYR A 121 -2.48 4.62 -8.89
C TYR A 121 -1.87 6.03 -9.00
N ALA A 122 -2.32 6.98 -8.17
CA ALA A 122 -1.74 8.32 -8.12
C ALA A 122 -0.25 8.29 -7.74
N TYR A 123 0.10 7.45 -6.75
CA TYR A 123 1.48 7.33 -6.27
C TYR A 123 2.42 6.76 -7.33
N SER A 124 2.07 5.61 -7.92
CA SER A 124 2.85 4.98 -8.99
C SER A 124 2.98 5.88 -10.22
N THR A 125 1.92 6.60 -10.59
CA THR A 125 1.98 7.58 -11.69
C THR A 125 2.95 8.72 -11.38
N GLN A 126 2.95 9.23 -10.13
CA GLN A 126 3.90 10.26 -9.70
C GLN A 126 5.34 9.74 -9.70
N LEU A 127 5.58 8.51 -9.23
CA LEU A 127 6.91 7.90 -9.25
C LEU A 127 7.41 7.68 -10.67
N LEU A 128 6.54 7.27 -11.60
CA LEU A 128 6.87 7.15 -13.02
C LEU A 128 7.26 8.50 -13.62
N ALA A 129 6.52 9.57 -13.30
CA ALA A 129 6.88 10.93 -13.73
C ALA A 129 8.28 11.34 -13.21
N ASN A 130 8.58 11.03 -11.96
CA ASN A 130 9.89 11.31 -11.36
C ASN A 130 11.01 10.48 -12.02
N ALA A 131 10.75 9.20 -12.30
CA ALA A 131 11.70 8.33 -13.00
C ALA A 131 11.97 8.83 -14.43
N ALA A 132 10.93 9.28 -15.14
CA ALA A 132 11.06 9.88 -16.45
C ALA A 132 11.97 11.12 -16.44
N ASP A 133 11.82 11.98 -15.42
CA ASP A 133 12.66 13.16 -15.23
C ASP A 133 14.14 12.80 -15.01
N VAL A 134 14.42 11.86 -14.10
CA VAL A 134 15.78 11.33 -13.84
C VAL A 134 16.43 10.76 -15.10
N LEU A 135 15.64 10.12 -15.97
CA LEU A 135 16.11 9.52 -17.22
C LEU A 135 16.22 10.54 -18.37
N GLY A 136 15.78 11.78 -18.19
CA GLY A 136 15.78 12.82 -19.24
C GLY A 136 14.64 12.67 -20.25
N LYS A 137 13.60 11.89 -19.94
CA LYS A 137 12.40 11.71 -20.76
C LYS A 137 11.37 12.81 -20.47
N SER A 138 11.72 14.06 -20.78
CA SER A 138 10.94 15.24 -20.35
C SER A 138 9.49 15.29 -20.89
N GLY A 139 9.20 14.62 -22.00
CA GLY A 139 7.83 14.49 -22.52
C GLY A 139 6.96 13.65 -21.57
N ASP A 140 7.41 12.44 -21.28
CA ASP A 140 6.78 11.51 -20.35
C ASP A 140 6.67 12.10 -18.94
N ALA A 141 7.72 12.77 -18.46
CA ALA A 141 7.71 13.40 -17.14
C ALA A 141 6.57 14.41 -16.99
N ARG A 142 6.34 15.26 -18.00
CA ARG A 142 5.20 16.20 -18.00
C ARG A 142 3.86 15.48 -18.10
N HIS A 143 3.76 14.52 -19.02
CA HIS A 143 2.53 13.76 -19.25
C HIS A 143 2.07 13.01 -17.98
N TYR A 144 2.97 12.26 -17.35
CA TYR A 144 2.64 11.51 -16.14
C TYR A 144 2.48 12.40 -14.91
N ALA A 145 3.16 13.56 -14.83
CA ALA A 145 2.89 14.53 -13.77
C ALA A 145 1.48 15.13 -13.89
N GLU A 146 1.03 15.45 -15.11
CA GLU A 146 -0.33 15.92 -15.37
C GLU A 146 -1.36 14.85 -15.02
N LEU A 147 -1.13 13.60 -15.45
CA LEU A 147 -1.99 12.48 -15.10
C LEU A 147 -2.07 12.27 -13.59
N ALA A 148 -0.94 12.28 -12.88
CA ALA A 148 -0.90 12.16 -11.41
C ALA A 148 -1.71 13.27 -10.73
N ASN A 149 -1.67 14.51 -11.24
CA ASN A 149 -2.47 15.60 -10.70
C ASN A 149 -3.97 15.42 -10.95
N ASN A 150 -4.35 14.91 -12.12
CA ASN A 150 -5.75 14.60 -12.42
C ASN A 150 -6.31 13.49 -11.53
N ILE A 151 -5.51 12.44 -11.27
CA ILE A 151 -5.89 11.36 -10.34
C ILE A 151 -6.01 11.90 -8.91
N LYS A 152 -5.07 12.75 -8.45
CA LYS A 152 -5.18 13.40 -7.13
C LYS A 152 -6.44 14.26 -7.02
N ALA A 153 -6.80 15.00 -8.06
CA ALA A 153 -8.03 15.80 -8.08
C ALA A 153 -9.28 14.90 -7.97
N ALA A 154 -9.34 13.81 -8.74
CA ALA A 154 -10.41 12.82 -8.66
C ALA A 154 -10.50 12.16 -7.27
N PHE A 155 -9.36 11.73 -6.71
CA PHE A 155 -9.27 11.16 -5.37
C PHE A 155 -9.84 12.10 -4.30
N ASN A 156 -9.48 13.39 -4.35
CA ASN A 156 -10.00 14.36 -3.40
C ASN A 156 -11.50 14.60 -3.57
N SER A 157 -11.99 14.66 -4.81
CA SER A 157 -13.41 14.84 -5.08
C SER A 157 -14.25 13.66 -4.56
N GLU A 158 -13.76 12.43 -4.70
CA GLU A 158 -14.48 11.22 -4.31
C GLU A 158 -14.37 10.92 -2.81
N PHE A 159 -13.17 11.01 -2.23
CA PHE A 159 -12.88 10.44 -0.91
C PHE A 159 -12.63 11.48 0.19
N VAL A 160 -12.50 12.78 -0.14
CA VAL A 160 -12.06 13.80 0.82
C VAL A 160 -13.12 14.88 1.00
N THR A 161 -13.55 15.07 2.25
CA THR A 161 -14.48 16.15 2.59
C THR A 161 -13.76 17.50 2.68
N PRO A 162 -14.46 18.64 2.52
CA PRO A 162 -13.88 19.98 2.72
C PRO A 162 -13.25 20.19 4.11
N ALA A 163 -13.63 19.39 5.11
CA ALA A 163 -13.09 19.42 6.47
C ALA A 163 -11.83 18.54 6.66
N GLY A 164 -11.25 18.01 5.58
CA GLY A 164 -10.06 17.15 5.60
C GLY A 164 -10.30 15.75 6.17
N ARG A 165 -11.55 15.27 6.20
CA ARG A 165 -11.82 13.85 6.50
C ARG A 165 -11.65 13.03 5.22
N VAL A 166 -10.86 11.96 5.32
CA VAL A 166 -10.67 10.98 4.26
C VAL A 166 -11.59 9.80 4.58
N GLY A 167 -12.64 9.56 3.80
CA GLY A 167 -13.53 8.41 4.00
C GLY A 167 -12.77 7.11 3.71
N PRO A 168 -12.88 6.02 4.49
CA PRO A 168 -13.84 5.76 5.58
C PRO A 168 -13.35 6.15 6.99
N ASN A 169 -12.41 7.09 7.14
CA ASN A 169 -11.88 7.55 8.42
C ASN A 169 -11.11 6.47 9.20
N THR A 170 -10.32 5.65 8.49
CA THR A 170 -9.42 4.64 9.06
C THR A 170 -7.99 5.16 9.14
N GLN A 171 -7.14 4.55 9.97
CA GLN A 171 -5.70 4.88 10.00
C GLN A 171 -5.09 4.81 8.60
N THR A 172 -5.31 3.70 7.88
CA THR A 172 -4.79 3.50 6.52
C THR A 172 -5.26 4.54 5.52
N ALA A 173 -6.53 4.95 5.56
CA ALA A 173 -7.03 5.98 4.65
C ALA A 173 -6.28 7.31 4.84
N TYR A 174 -6.08 7.74 6.08
CA TYR A 174 -5.30 8.94 6.38
C TYR A 174 -3.82 8.77 6.04
N VAL A 175 -3.24 7.63 6.41
CA VAL A 175 -1.83 7.33 6.19
C VAL A 175 -1.49 7.36 4.71
N LEU A 176 -2.23 6.67 3.85
CA LEU A 176 -1.98 6.67 2.40
C LEU A 176 -2.18 8.07 1.79
N ALA A 177 -3.25 8.77 2.17
CA ALA A 177 -3.52 10.11 1.63
C ALA A 177 -2.44 11.14 2.00
N LEU A 178 -1.84 11.02 3.20
CA LEU A 178 -0.77 11.87 3.68
C LEU A 178 0.60 11.44 3.14
N GLN A 179 0.89 10.14 3.13
CA GLN A 179 2.16 9.60 2.67
C GLN A 179 2.38 9.86 1.18
N PHE A 180 1.35 9.65 0.36
CA PHE A 180 1.41 9.85 -1.09
C PHE A 180 1.13 11.30 -1.52
N ASP A 181 1.05 12.22 -0.56
CA ASP A 181 0.82 13.65 -0.78
C ASP A 181 -0.40 13.95 -1.67
N LEU A 182 -1.48 13.18 -1.47
CA LEU A 182 -2.71 13.27 -2.27
C LEU A 182 -3.53 14.50 -1.89
N LEU A 183 -3.50 14.89 -0.62
CA LEU A 183 -4.32 15.99 -0.12
C LEU A 183 -3.74 17.37 -0.53
N PRO A 184 -4.61 18.37 -0.79
CA PRO A 184 -4.19 19.77 -0.81
C PRO A 184 -3.42 20.14 0.45
N GLU A 185 -2.38 20.96 0.30
CA GLU A 185 -1.43 21.27 1.37
C GLU A 185 -2.12 21.78 2.65
N GLN A 186 -3.15 22.62 2.50
CA GLN A 186 -3.95 23.16 3.60
C GLN A 186 -4.76 22.11 4.38
N LEU A 187 -5.06 20.95 3.78
CA LEU A 187 -5.82 19.88 4.43
C LEU A 187 -4.92 18.85 5.14
N ARG A 188 -3.62 18.78 4.79
CA ARG A 188 -2.70 17.78 5.36
C ARG A 188 -2.57 17.87 6.88
N PRO A 189 -2.37 19.06 7.50
CA PRO A 189 -2.31 19.15 8.96
C PRO A 189 -3.62 18.73 9.64
N LEU A 190 -4.77 19.00 9.03
CA LEU A 190 -6.07 18.60 9.57
C LEU A 190 -6.26 17.08 9.54
N ALA A 191 -5.90 16.44 8.42
CA ALA A 191 -5.94 14.98 8.28
C ALA A 191 -4.95 14.29 9.24
N ALA A 192 -3.72 14.82 9.37
CA ALA A 192 -2.73 14.28 10.29
C ALA A 192 -3.17 14.40 11.76
N LYS A 193 -3.78 15.53 12.13
CA LYS A 193 -4.38 15.71 13.46
C LYS A 193 -5.45 14.65 13.73
N ARG A 194 -6.31 14.36 12.75
CA ARG A 194 -7.36 13.34 12.87
C ARG A 194 -6.80 11.94 13.04
N LEU A 195 -5.77 11.59 12.26
CA LEU A 195 -5.05 10.32 12.43
C LEU A 195 -4.50 10.20 13.86
N ALA A 196 -3.82 11.23 14.35
CA ALA A 196 -3.27 11.23 15.71
C ALA A 196 -4.35 11.15 16.80
N GLU A 197 -5.50 11.80 16.60
CA GLU A 197 -6.66 11.71 17.52
C GLU A 197 -7.28 10.31 17.51
N GLU A 198 -7.43 9.69 16.34
CA GLU A 198 -7.97 8.33 16.19
C GLU A 198 -7.09 7.31 16.92
N ILE A 199 -5.76 7.39 16.74
CA ILE A 199 -4.80 6.52 17.42
C ILE A 199 -4.87 6.70 18.93
N ARG A 200 -4.97 7.95 19.42
CA ARG A 200 -5.12 8.23 20.86
C ARG A 200 -6.42 7.65 21.42
N LEU A 201 -7.51 7.74 20.67
CA LEU A 201 -8.81 7.18 21.07
C LEU A 201 -8.80 5.65 21.09
N GLY A 202 -8.01 5.03 20.20
CA GLY A 202 -7.75 3.59 20.18
C GLY A 202 -6.68 3.13 21.16
N ASP A 203 -6.39 3.90 22.21
CA ASP A 203 -5.33 3.63 23.21
C ASP A 203 -3.96 3.27 22.59
N TYR A 204 -3.60 3.98 21.52
CA TYR A 204 -2.35 3.78 20.80
C TYR A 204 -2.19 2.37 20.21
N HIS A 205 -3.29 1.73 19.79
CA HIS A 205 -3.27 0.49 19.01
C HIS A 205 -3.23 0.74 17.50
N VAL A 206 -2.47 -0.11 16.82
CA VAL A 206 -2.39 -0.09 15.35
C VAL A 206 -3.64 -0.72 14.77
N THR A 207 -4.28 -0.03 13.81
CA THR A 207 -5.44 -0.57 13.08
C THR A 207 -5.13 -0.92 11.63
N THR A 208 -3.89 -0.71 11.18
CA THR A 208 -3.50 -0.86 9.77
C THR A 208 -3.18 -2.30 9.42
N GLY A 209 -3.42 -2.66 8.15
CA GLY A 209 -2.91 -3.86 7.51
C GLY A 209 -1.61 -3.58 6.74
N PHE A 210 -1.35 -4.38 5.70
CA PHE A 210 -0.08 -4.37 4.97
C PHE A 210 0.26 -3.04 4.31
N VAL A 211 -0.73 -2.27 3.89
CA VAL A 211 -0.47 -1.06 3.08
C VAL A 211 -0.44 0.21 3.92
N GLY A 212 -1.09 0.22 5.09
CA GLY A 212 -1.00 1.33 6.05
C GLY A 212 0.20 1.24 6.99
N THR A 213 0.56 0.04 7.43
CA THR A 213 1.56 -0.18 8.50
C THR A 213 2.96 0.38 8.17
N PRO A 214 3.49 0.24 6.94
CA PRO A 214 4.82 0.74 6.61
C PRO A 214 4.97 2.26 6.82
N TYR A 215 3.89 3.03 6.77
CA TYR A 215 3.96 4.48 6.69
C TYR A 215 3.43 5.21 7.93
N VAL A 216 2.70 4.54 8.83
CA VAL A 216 1.96 5.21 9.92
C VAL A 216 2.87 6.05 10.83
N CYS A 217 4.02 5.52 11.24
CA CYS A 217 4.97 6.22 12.11
C CYS A 217 5.73 7.34 11.36
N HIS A 218 6.04 7.15 10.07
CA HIS A 218 6.62 8.20 9.24
C HIS A 218 5.67 9.38 9.07
N VAL A 219 4.38 9.11 8.76
CA VAL A 219 3.36 10.14 8.62
C VAL A 219 3.18 10.91 9.93
N LEU A 220 3.00 10.21 11.06
CA LEU A 220 2.87 10.87 12.36
C LEU A 220 4.09 11.77 12.65
N SER A 221 5.30 11.27 12.43
CA SER A 221 6.53 12.02 12.67
C SER A 221 6.65 13.23 11.74
N ARG A 222 6.38 13.06 10.44
CA ARG A 222 6.42 14.11 9.41
C ARG A 222 5.49 15.28 9.75
N PHE A 223 4.35 15.00 10.38
CA PHE A 223 3.36 16.02 10.74
C PHE A 223 3.40 16.45 12.22
N GLY A 224 4.48 16.16 12.94
CA GLY A 224 4.71 16.68 14.30
C GLY A 224 4.06 15.90 15.44
N TYR A 225 3.61 14.67 15.18
CA TYR A 225 3.01 13.75 16.15
C TYR A 225 3.96 12.59 16.53
N ALA A 226 5.25 12.89 16.63
CA ALA A 226 6.26 11.89 17.02
C ALA A 226 5.96 11.24 18.39
N ASP A 227 5.36 12.00 19.33
CA ASP A 227 4.89 11.48 20.61
C ASP A 227 3.88 10.33 20.45
N VAL A 228 2.96 10.47 19.50
CA VAL A 228 1.97 9.43 19.17
C VAL A 228 2.62 8.26 18.48
N ALA A 229 3.55 8.51 17.54
CA ALA A 229 4.28 7.46 16.85
C ALA A 229 5.07 6.56 17.83
N TYR A 230 5.79 7.18 18.79
CA TYR A 230 6.51 6.43 19.81
C TYR A 230 5.57 5.62 20.71
N ARG A 231 4.45 6.20 21.16
CA ARG A 231 3.48 5.46 21.99
C ARG A 231 2.86 4.29 21.24
N LEU A 232 2.51 4.47 19.97
CA LEU A 232 2.00 3.42 19.09
C LEU A 232 3.03 2.30 18.92
N LEU A 233 4.30 2.65 18.69
CA LEU A 233 5.40 1.69 18.54
C LEU A 233 5.65 0.87 19.83
N THR A 234 5.56 1.53 20.99
CA THR A 234 5.83 0.91 22.30
C THR A 234 4.59 0.30 22.98
N GLN A 235 3.42 0.29 22.31
CA GLN A 235 2.23 -0.39 22.81
C GLN A 235 2.52 -1.89 22.93
N GLU A 236 2.19 -2.50 24.07
CA GLU A 236 2.45 -3.91 24.36
C GLU A 236 1.20 -4.80 24.22
N GLY A 237 0.00 -4.22 24.28
CA GLY A 237 -1.26 -4.93 24.13
C GLY A 237 -1.57 -5.26 22.67
N TYR A 238 -2.49 -6.22 22.44
CA TYR A 238 -2.99 -6.53 21.10
C TYR A 238 -4.00 -5.47 20.61
N PRO A 239 -3.94 -5.03 19.33
CA PRO A 239 -2.87 -5.24 18.34
C PRO A 239 -1.70 -4.24 18.50
N SER A 240 -0.46 -4.73 18.36
CA SER A 240 0.76 -3.91 18.35
C SER A 240 1.97 -4.71 17.86
N TRP A 241 3.10 -4.04 17.62
CA TRP A 241 4.36 -4.73 17.31
C TRP A 241 4.97 -5.47 18.51
N LEU A 242 4.81 -4.96 19.74
CA LEU A 242 5.40 -5.61 20.92
C LEU A 242 4.52 -6.74 21.47
N TYR A 243 3.24 -6.82 21.08
CA TYR A 243 2.39 -7.94 21.46
C TYR A 243 2.98 -9.31 21.05
N PRO A 244 3.35 -9.58 19.78
CA PRO A 244 4.04 -10.82 19.40
C PRO A 244 5.32 -11.08 20.19
N VAL A 245 6.12 -10.04 20.47
CA VAL A 245 7.35 -10.15 21.26
C VAL A 245 7.04 -10.64 22.68
N LYS A 246 5.97 -10.13 23.30
CA LYS A 246 5.49 -10.56 24.63
C LYS A 246 4.94 -11.99 24.62
N GLN A 247 4.51 -12.48 23.46
CA GLN A 247 4.15 -13.88 23.22
C GLN A 247 5.34 -14.79 22.86
N GLY A 248 6.57 -14.27 22.88
CA GLY A 248 7.79 -15.05 22.60
C GLY A 248 8.19 -15.11 21.13
N ALA A 249 7.64 -14.24 20.28
CA ALA A 249 8.06 -14.14 18.88
C ALA A 249 9.54 -13.75 18.76
N THR A 250 10.26 -14.44 17.88
CA THR A 250 11.64 -14.09 17.47
C THR A 250 11.71 -13.58 16.03
N THR A 251 10.56 -13.50 15.36
CA THR A 251 10.36 -13.05 13.96
C THR A 251 9.04 -12.29 13.88
N ILE A 252 8.85 -11.51 12.82
CA ILE A 252 7.58 -10.82 12.57
C ILE A 252 6.54 -11.82 12.07
N TRP A 253 5.32 -11.75 12.59
CA TRP A 253 4.21 -12.63 12.20
C TRP A 253 3.42 -12.04 11.03
N GLU A 254 2.76 -12.91 10.26
CA GLU A 254 1.85 -12.51 9.18
C GLU A 254 0.62 -11.76 9.71
N ARG A 255 0.12 -12.17 10.88
CA ARG A 255 -1.03 -11.55 11.56
C ARG A 255 -0.60 -10.89 12.86
N TRP A 256 -1.24 -9.78 13.21
CA TRP A 256 -1.07 -9.11 14.50
C TRP A 256 -1.31 -10.06 15.69
N ASP A 257 -2.19 -11.05 15.52
CA ASP A 257 -2.51 -12.07 16.52
C ASP A 257 -2.34 -13.51 16.01
N GLY A 258 -1.21 -13.81 15.37
CA GLY A 258 -0.92 -15.19 14.97
C GLY A 258 -1.08 -16.20 16.12
N ILE A 259 -0.73 -15.78 17.34
CA ILE A 259 -1.27 -16.29 18.61
C ILE A 259 -2.25 -15.25 19.17
N LYS A 260 -3.50 -15.65 19.41
CA LYS A 260 -4.57 -14.81 19.96
C LYS A 260 -4.35 -14.51 21.44
N PRO A 261 -4.99 -13.47 22.00
CA PRO A 261 -4.86 -13.14 23.43
C PRO A 261 -5.25 -14.28 24.40
N ASP A 262 -6.04 -15.25 23.95
CA ASP A 262 -6.41 -16.45 24.72
C ASP A 262 -5.40 -17.61 24.59
N GLY A 263 -4.31 -17.41 23.85
CA GLY A 263 -3.26 -18.40 23.59
C GLY A 263 -3.56 -19.36 22.44
N SER A 264 -4.75 -19.32 21.83
CA SER A 264 -5.07 -20.14 20.66
C SER A 264 -4.48 -19.56 19.37
N PHE A 265 -4.29 -20.40 18.35
CA PHE A 265 -3.78 -19.96 17.06
C PHE A 265 -4.89 -19.41 16.14
N ARG A 266 -4.51 -18.51 15.23
CA ARG A 266 -5.31 -18.21 14.02
C ARG A 266 -5.35 -19.41 13.07
N ASN A 267 -6.27 -19.36 12.10
CA ASN A 267 -6.45 -20.44 11.14
C ASN A 267 -5.14 -20.83 10.42
N ALA A 268 -4.77 -22.11 10.49
CA ALA A 268 -3.54 -22.64 9.92
C ALA A 268 -3.43 -22.51 8.39
N SER A 269 -4.54 -22.26 7.67
CA SER A 269 -4.49 -22.01 6.23
C SER A 269 -3.76 -20.71 5.87
N MET A 270 -3.72 -19.73 6.77
CA MET A 270 -3.01 -18.46 6.58
C MET A 270 -2.65 -17.84 7.93
N ASN A 271 -1.57 -18.36 8.52
CA ASN A 271 -1.03 -17.91 9.81
C ASN A 271 0.47 -18.20 9.94
N SER A 272 1.29 -17.56 9.10
CA SER A 272 2.75 -17.67 9.18
C SER A 272 3.33 -16.86 10.35
N PHE A 273 4.33 -17.43 11.02
CA PHE A 273 5.08 -16.78 12.11
C PHE A 273 6.37 -16.10 11.63
N ASN A 274 6.61 -16.03 10.31
CA ASN A 274 7.81 -15.41 9.74
C ASN A 274 7.48 -14.69 8.43
N HIS A 275 6.97 -13.47 8.54
CA HIS A 275 6.54 -12.63 7.42
C HIS A 275 7.02 -11.19 7.66
N TYR A 276 7.76 -10.61 6.71
CA TYR A 276 8.46 -9.34 6.95
C TYR A 276 7.57 -8.10 6.85
N ALA A 277 6.31 -8.21 6.39
CA ALA A 277 5.46 -7.06 6.05
C ALA A 277 5.35 -6.03 7.20
N TYR A 278 5.06 -6.47 8.43
CA TYR A 278 4.99 -5.56 9.58
C TYR A 278 6.37 -5.19 10.16
N GLY A 279 7.44 -5.83 9.68
CA GLY A 279 8.83 -5.45 9.94
C GLY A 279 9.26 -4.19 9.21
N ALA A 280 8.43 -3.68 8.28
CA ALA A 280 8.64 -2.39 7.62
C ALA A 280 8.76 -1.21 8.59
N ILE A 281 8.32 -1.37 9.86
CA ILE A 281 8.54 -0.39 10.93
C ILE A 281 10.02 -0.12 11.24
N GLY A 282 10.95 -0.96 10.75
CA GLY A 282 12.38 -0.81 10.97
C GLY A 282 13.09 0.17 10.03
N ASP A 283 12.41 0.66 8.98
CA ASP A 283 12.88 1.76 8.11
C ASP A 283 12.60 3.13 8.77
#